data_AF-I8WJM1-F1
#
_entry.id   AF-I8WJM1-F1
#
_cell.length_a   1.000
_cell.length_b   1.000
_cell.length_c   1.000
_cell.angle_alpha   90.00
_cell.angle_beta   90.00
_cell.angle_gamma   90.00
#
_symmetry.space_group_name_H-M   'P 1'
#
loop_
_entity.id
_entity.type
_entity.pdbx_description
1 polymer ?
#
loop_
_entity_poly.entity_id
_entity_poly.type
_entity_poly.pdbx_seq_one_letter_code
_entity_poly.pdbx_strand_id
1 'polypeptide(L)'
;MIHSLILSDRRNNQYKTLGILIFIIYPILSFPFILKGILKRERWAYLLGAILMGYIGMLYPPAGDMYRYAEDFNLYKELDWEYFWIFMALKFDYFLPLLSWILGKLGAYPESTRFLFVACSYYLLLDLYHDITLSNKDMTRRTRVYSLILLVPLTFSIYLFRMGFAQVVLVYGIYWFLMKNRKKGLFFIIFAVFIHVSYMPFIFIAIASRYKIFNFSSNVFCYLCFLLIFIESSSLGVTLLRSLPFSESLLVHLEEYISGSQSENLSSQFTVRQLIAKYFFNIVYYITLYQYYVFYKLNPQPLKIKRFVNIFIIVIIMSSSVPILHARLLDVLKVFLILSSLCFMNNSFRMQRLLRIVVVFTIINILFSFWQIRFFLKFSRIDVLFTSSSVQLIDFHYTDKWVSKNIDEEGHLIEWLKLGYRPL
;
A
#
# COMPACT_ATOMS: atom_id res chain seq x y z
N MET A 1 -33.63 -13.85 -29.80
CA MET A 1 -32.48 -14.09 -28.89
C MET A 1 -31.15 -13.61 -29.46
N ILE A 2 -30.81 -13.94 -30.71
CA ILE A 2 -29.55 -13.49 -31.37
C ILE A 2 -29.54 -11.96 -31.55
N HIS A 3 -30.66 -11.36 -31.96
CA HIS A 3 -30.73 -9.92 -32.19
C HIS A 3 -30.54 -9.08 -30.91
N SER A 4 -31.04 -9.56 -29.76
CA SER A 4 -30.86 -8.91 -28.45
C SER A 4 -29.43 -9.04 -27.92
N LEU A 5 -28.73 -10.15 -28.23
CA LEU A 5 -27.32 -10.34 -27.94
C LEU A 5 -26.44 -9.37 -28.75
N ILE A 6 -26.69 -9.25 -30.06
CA ILE A 6 -25.97 -8.32 -30.94
C ILE A 6 -26.17 -6.86 -30.52
N LEU A 7 -27.39 -6.48 -30.11
CA LEU A 7 -27.68 -5.13 -29.62
C LEU A 7 -27.03 -4.85 -28.26
N SER A 8 -26.97 -5.84 -27.37
CA SER A 8 -26.26 -5.75 -26.10
C SER A 8 -24.75 -5.54 -26.29
N ASP A 9 -24.13 -6.31 -27.18
CA ASP A 9 -22.69 -6.21 -27.46
C ASP A 9 -22.32 -4.89 -28.13
N ARG A 10 -23.12 -4.41 -29.08
CA ARG A 10 -22.93 -3.08 -29.68
C ARG A 10 -23.02 -1.96 -28.64
N ARG A 11 -24.00 -2.00 -27.73
CA ARG A 11 -24.15 -0.99 -26.65
C ARG A 11 -22.99 -1.04 -25.66
N ASN A 12 -22.49 -2.24 -25.31
CA ASN A 12 -21.32 -2.38 -24.43
C ASN A 12 -20.05 -1.81 -25.10
N ASN A 13 -19.85 -2.05 -26.39
CA ASN A 13 -18.71 -1.50 -27.14
C ASN A 13 -18.78 0.03 -27.27
N GLN A 14 -19.97 0.59 -27.52
CA GLN A 14 -20.18 2.04 -27.52
C GLN A 14 -19.89 2.65 -26.14
N TYR A 15 -20.35 2.01 -25.07
CA TYR A 15 -20.10 2.46 -23.69
C TYR A 15 -18.60 2.51 -23.34
N LYS A 16 -17.86 1.45 -23.70
CA LYS A 16 -16.41 1.39 -23.54
C LYS A 16 -15.71 2.52 -24.32
N THR A 17 -16.06 2.67 -25.59
CA THR A 17 -15.45 3.67 -26.48
C THR A 17 -15.69 5.07 -25.96
N LEU A 18 -16.92 5.38 -25.58
CA LEU A 18 -17.29 6.66 -24.98
C LEU A 18 -16.52 6.93 -23.68
N GLY A 19 -16.43 5.93 -22.79
CA GLY A 19 -15.69 6.05 -21.55
C GLY A 19 -14.21 6.36 -21.76
N ILE A 20 -13.56 5.72 -22.75
CA ILE A 20 -12.16 5.99 -23.11
C ILE A 20 -11.98 7.39 -23.71
N LEU A 21 -12.87 7.82 -24.62
CA LEU A 21 -12.79 9.15 -25.21
C LEU A 21 -12.98 10.25 -24.16
N ILE A 22 -13.96 10.10 -23.27
CA ILE A 22 -14.14 11.00 -22.13
C ILE A 22 -12.90 11.00 -21.24
N PHE A 23 -12.26 9.84 -21.01
CA PHE A 23 -11.04 9.78 -20.21
C PHE A 23 -9.91 10.64 -20.78
N ILE A 24 -9.72 10.60 -22.11
CA ILE A 24 -8.66 11.38 -22.76
C ILE A 24 -8.93 12.88 -22.62
N ILE A 25 -10.18 13.31 -22.81
CA ILE A 25 -10.57 14.73 -22.80
C ILE A 25 -10.71 15.28 -21.37
N TYR A 26 -11.31 14.50 -20.48
CA TYR A 26 -11.65 14.90 -19.11
C TYR A 26 -11.73 13.68 -18.18
N PRO A 27 -10.57 13.23 -17.64
CA PRO A 27 -10.44 11.96 -16.93
C PRO A 27 -11.47 11.74 -15.82
N ILE A 28 -11.78 12.78 -15.02
CA ILE A 28 -12.67 12.63 -13.88
C ILE A 28 -14.12 12.34 -14.28
N LEU A 29 -14.61 12.85 -15.41
CA LEU A 29 -15.98 12.55 -15.89
C LEU A 29 -16.14 11.11 -16.36
N SER A 30 -15.04 10.44 -16.69
CA SER A 30 -15.06 9.02 -17.05
C SER A 30 -15.22 8.11 -15.82
N PHE A 31 -15.10 8.64 -14.59
CA PHE A 31 -15.11 7.83 -13.36
C PHE A 31 -16.35 6.93 -13.21
N PRO A 32 -17.59 7.37 -13.50
CA PRO A 32 -18.75 6.47 -13.50
C PRO A 32 -18.63 5.32 -14.50
N PHE A 33 -17.98 5.55 -15.65
CA PHE A 33 -17.71 4.53 -16.67
C PHE A 33 -16.69 3.51 -16.21
N ILE A 34 -15.61 3.99 -15.62
CA ILE A 34 -14.58 3.18 -14.99
C ILE A 34 -15.21 2.31 -13.89
N LEU A 35 -15.95 2.91 -12.96
CA LEU A 35 -16.53 2.16 -11.84
C LEU A 35 -17.51 1.07 -12.32
N LYS A 36 -18.35 1.38 -13.31
CA LYS A 36 -19.24 0.37 -13.91
C LYS A 36 -18.45 -0.74 -14.59
N GLY A 37 -17.39 -0.40 -15.34
CA GLY A 37 -16.50 -1.37 -16.00
C GLY A 37 -15.78 -2.28 -15.00
N ILE A 38 -15.28 -1.72 -13.88
CA ILE A 38 -14.66 -2.46 -12.77
C ILE A 38 -15.64 -3.50 -12.22
N LEU A 39 -16.89 -3.09 -11.92
CA LEU A 39 -17.93 -3.97 -11.38
C LEU A 39 -18.40 -5.04 -12.39
N LYS A 40 -18.32 -4.74 -13.68
CA LYS A 40 -18.53 -5.70 -14.79
C LYS A 40 -17.32 -6.59 -15.07
N ARG A 41 -16.17 -6.32 -14.43
CA ARG A 41 -14.89 -7.00 -14.58
C ARG A 41 -14.20 -6.80 -15.92
N GLU A 42 -14.32 -5.59 -16.48
CA GLU A 42 -13.73 -5.24 -17.78
C GLU A 42 -12.30 -4.69 -17.62
N ARG A 43 -11.34 -5.27 -18.35
CA ARG A 43 -9.90 -4.98 -18.20
C ARG A 43 -9.51 -3.53 -18.48
N TRP A 44 -10.16 -2.90 -19.46
CA TRP A 44 -9.89 -1.49 -19.81
C TRP A 44 -10.19 -0.56 -18.63
N ALA A 45 -11.23 -0.86 -17.84
CA ALA A 45 -11.62 -0.03 -16.72
C ALA A 45 -10.62 -0.13 -15.56
N TYR A 46 -9.97 -1.28 -15.38
CA TYR A 46 -8.88 -1.40 -14.40
C TYR A 46 -7.69 -0.52 -14.76
N LEU A 47 -7.31 -0.53 -16.04
CA LEU A 47 -6.21 0.31 -16.53
C LEU A 47 -6.55 1.80 -16.38
N LEU A 48 -7.72 2.24 -16.85
CA LEU A 48 -8.11 3.65 -16.73
C LEU A 48 -8.29 4.07 -15.27
N GLY A 49 -8.84 3.21 -14.41
CA GLY A 49 -8.95 3.47 -12.98
C GLY A 49 -7.59 3.65 -12.32
N ALA A 50 -6.62 2.80 -12.67
CA ALA A 50 -5.25 2.92 -12.21
C ALA A 50 -4.59 4.23 -12.66
N ILE A 51 -4.71 4.58 -13.95
CA ILE A 51 -4.17 5.84 -14.49
C ILE A 51 -4.83 7.06 -13.81
N LEU A 52 -6.15 7.03 -13.58
CA LEU A 52 -6.86 8.11 -12.87
C LEU A 52 -6.28 8.34 -11.47
N MET A 53 -6.04 7.24 -10.73
CA MET A 53 -5.40 7.34 -9.42
C MET A 53 -3.95 7.83 -9.52
N GLY A 54 -3.23 7.42 -10.57
CA GLY A 54 -1.91 7.97 -10.91
C GLY A 54 -1.93 9.49 -11.04
N TYR A 55 -2.90 10.06 -11.78
CA TYR A 55 -3.05 11.51 -11.88
C TYR A 55 -3.31 12.16 -10.52
N ILE A 56 -4.14 11.56 -9.67
CA ILE A 56 -4.36 12.07 -8.30
C ILE A 56 -3.04 12.07 -7.49
N GLY A 57 -2.22 11.02 -7.64
CA GLY A 57 -0.92 10.95 -6.98
C GLY A 57 0.07 12.01 -7.48
N MET A 58 0.04 12.29 -8.78
CA MET A 58 0.84 13.31 -9.44
C MET A 58 0.52 14.73 -8.94
N LEU A 59 -0.77 15.00 -8.71
CA LEU A 59 -1.30 16.28 -8.24
C LEU A 59 -1.21 16.47 -6.72
N TYR A 60 -0.65 15.51 -5.98
CA TYR A 60 -0.38 15.65 -4.55
C TYR A 60 0.80 16.62 -4.33
N PRO A 61 0.86 17.43 -3.25
CA PRO A 61 2.00 18.33 -3.06
C PRO A 61 3.29 17.56 -2.74
N PRO A 62 4.47 18.01 -3.22
CA PRO A 62 5.75 17.42 -2.88
C PRO A 62 6.22 17.87 -1.48
N ALA A 63 5.51 17.47 -0.43
CA ALA A 63 5.81 17.83 0.97
C ALA A 63 6.20 16.60 1.81
N GLY A 64 6.89 16.81 2.93
CA GLY A 64 7.47 15.76 3.76
C GLY A 64 8.49 14.93 2.97
N ASP A 65 8.46 13.60 3.09
CA ASP A 65 9.38 12.75 2.31
C ASP A 65 9.23 12.90 0.78
N MET A 66 8.07 13.36 0.28
CA MET A 66 7.91 13.60 -1.16
C MET A 66 8.77 14.77 -1.64
N TYR A 67 9.05 15.75 -0.78
CA TYR A 67 9.98 16.84 -1.08
C TYR A 67 11.38 16.27 -1.29
N ARG A 68 11.85 15.46 -0.33
CA ARG A 68 13.16 14.79 -0.40
C ARG A 68 13.29 13.91 -1.65
N TYR A 69 12.22 13.21 -2.04
CA TYR A 69 12.23 12.40 -3.26
C TYR A 69 12.35 13.27 -4.52
N ALA A 70 11.78 14.48 -4.51
CA ALA A 70 11.91 15.43 -5.61
C ALA A 70 13.32 16.03 -5.68
N GLU A 71 13.93 16.35 -4.54
CA GLU A 71 15.34 16.77 -4.48
C GLU A 71 16.28 15.67 -4.95
N ASP A 72 16.11 14.44 -4.44
CA ASP A 72 16.85 13.25 -4.88
C ASP A 72 16.71 13.04 -6.39
N PHE A 73 15.49 13.18 -6.94
CA PHE A 73 15.26 13.08 -8.38
C PHE A 73 16.04 14.15 -9.16
N ASN A 74 15.98 15.40 -8.70
CA ASN A 74 16.68 16.52 -9.32
C ASN A 74 18.20 16.39 -9.23
N LEU A 75 18.72 15.71 -8.20
CA LEU A 75 20.12 15.34 -8.14
C LEU A 75 20.43 14.24 -9.16
N TYR A 76 19.65 13.14 -9.18
CA TYR A 76 19.96 11.99 -10.03
C TYR A 76 19.89 12.30 -11.51
N LYS A 77 18.98 13.17 -11.96
CA LYS A 77 18.88 13.52 -13.38
C LYS A 77 20.19 14.13 -13.93
N GLU A 78 20.95 14.81 -13.08
CA GLU A 78 22.22 15.44 -13.43
C GLU A 78 23.41 14.46 -13.37
N LEU A 79 23.27 13.31 -12.69
CA LEU A 79 24.36 12.33 -12.56
C LEU A 79 24.55 11.50 -13.84
N ASP A 80 25.81 11.28 -14.20
CA ASP A 80 26.17 10.27 -15.20
C ASP A 80 26.15 8.86 -14.59
N TRP A 81 26.15 7.83 -15.45
CA TRP A 81 25.95 6.44 -15.04
C TRP A 81 26.94 5.97 -13.96
N GLU A 82 28.22 6.31 -14.10
CA GLU A 82 29.26 5.93 -13.14
C GLU A 82 29.03 6.57 -11.76
N TYR A 83 28.82 7.89 -11.73
CA TYR A 83 28.55 8.62 -10.49
C TYR A 83 27.24 8.20 -9.83
N PHE A 84 26.21 7.86 -10.62
CA PHE A 84 24.98 7.29 -10.11
C PHE A 84 25.25 5.99 -9.33
N TRP A 85 26.06 5.07 -9.87
CA TRP A 85 26.37 3.82 -9.15
C TRP A 85 27.23 4.02 -7.91
N ILE A 86 28.15 4.98 -7.92
CA ILE A 86 28.90 5.36 -6.71
C ILE A 86 27.93 5.84 -5.63
N PHE A 87 26.97 6.69 -6.00
CA PHE A 87 25.94 7.17 -5.07
C PHE A 87 25.02 6.03 -4.58
N MET A 88 24.67 5.09 -5.45
CA MET A 88 23.83 3.94 -5.12
C MET A 88 24.49 2.91 -4.20
N ALA A 89 25.82 2.82 -4.19
CA ALA A 89 26.54 1.90 -3.31
C ALA A 89 26.24 2.13 -1.81
N LEU A 90 25.77 3.33 -1.46
CA LEU A 90 25.43 3.73 -0.09
C LEU A 90 23.94 3.57 0.25
N LYS A 91 23.09 3.13 -0.70
CA LYS A 91 21.64 3.01 -0.51
C LYS A 91 21.19 1.54 -0.44
N PHE A 92 20.16 1.27 0.37
CA PHE A 92 19.53 -0.05 0.49
C PHE A 92 18.29 -0.25 -0.40
N ASP A 93 17.66 0.85 -0.85
CA ASP A 93 16.45 0.85 -1.68
C ASP A 93 16.79 1.32 -3.11
N TYR A 94 16.95 0.37 -4.04
CA TYR A 94 17.54 0.63 -5.36
C TYR A 94 16.53 1.08 -6.41
N PHE A 95 15.27 0.67 -6.31
CA PHE A 95 14.30 0.86 -7.40
C PHE A 95 13.94 2.32 -7.64
N LEU A 96 13.60 3.08 -6.57
CA LEU A 96 13.19 4.48 -6.72
C LEU A 96 14.32 5.33 -7.32
N PRO A 97 15.57 5.30 -6.80
CA PRO A 97 16.66 6.06 -7.42
C PRO A 97 16.92 5.70 -8.88
N LEU A 98 16.92 4.41 -9.23
CA LEU A 98 17.11 3.98 -10.62
C LEU A 98 15.98 4.47 -11.52
N LEU A 99 14.73 4.36 -11.07
CA LEU A 99 13.58 4.87 -11.81
C LEU A 99 13.68 6.40 -12.00
N SER A 100 14.02 7.13 -10.94
CA SER A 100 14.21 8.58 -10.97
C SER A 100 15.32 8.99 -11.94
N TRP A 101 16.46 8.29 -11.95
CA TRP A 101 17.55 8.54 -12.89
C TRP A 101 17.10 8.33 -14.34
N ILE A 102 16.45 7.20 -14.66
CA ILE A 102 15.95 6.90 -16.01
C ILE A 102 14.95 7.97 -16.47
N LEU A 103 13.97 8.30 -15.63
CA LEU A 103 12.95 9.29 -15.96
C LEU A 103 13.54 10.70 -16.11
N GLY A 104 14.49 11.07 -15.26
CA GLY A 104 15.21 12.33 -15.35
C GLY A 104 15.98 12.48 -16.66
N LYS A 105 16.69 11.41 -17.10
CA LYS A 105 17.37 11.39 -18.41
C LYS A 105 16.42 11.45 -19.60
N LEU A 106 15.16 11.02 -19.43
CA LEU A 106 14.11 11.17 -20.44
C LEU A 106 13.42 12.55 -20.42
N GLY A 107 13.85 13.47 -19.55
CA GLY A 107 13.27 14.81 -19.43
C GLY A 107 11.96 14.86 -18.64
N ALA A 108 11.65 13.82 -17.86
CA ALA A 108 10.47 13.80 -17.00
C ALA A 108 10.70 14.53 -15.67
N TYR A 109 9.62 14.75 -14.93
CA TYR A 109 9.63 15.47 -13.65
C TYR A 109 9.46 14.51 -12.45
N PRO A 110 9.80 14.93 -11.21
CA PRO A 110 9.61 14.11 -10.02
C PRO A 110 8.20 13.54 -9.87
N GLU A 111 7.19 14.29 -10.26
CA GLU A 111 5.77 13.91 -10.35
C GLU A 111 5.53 12.57 -11.07
N SER A 112 6.32 12.27 -12.10
CA SER A 112 6.17 11.07 -12.91
C SER A 112 6.45 9.78 -12.10
N THR A 113 7.36 9.83 -11.12
CA THR A 113 7.60 8.68 -10.21
C THR A 113 6.37 8.39 -9.37
N ARG A 114 5.72 9.44 -8.84
CA ARG A 114 4.50 9.36 -8.03
C ARG A 114 3.32 8.84 -8.84
N PHE A 115 3.17 9.33 -10.07
CA PHE A 115 2.20 8.80 -11.03
C PHE A 115 2.38 7.28 -11.22
N LEU A 116 3.61 6.83 -11.51
CA LEU A 116 3.88 5.41 -11.76
C LEU A 116 3.64 4.55 -10.51
N PHE A 117 4.11 4.97 -9.34
CA PHE A 117 3.92 4.21 -8.09
C PHE A 117 2.44 4.01 -7.77
N VAL A 118 1.65 5.08 -7.87
CA VAL A 118 0.21 5.02 -7.59
C VAL A 118 -0.52 4.23 -8.68
N ALA A 119 -0.27 4.51 -9.96
CA ALA A 119 -0.91 3.80 -11.06
C ALA A 119 -0.60 2.30 -11.03
N CYS A 120 0.66 1.91 -10.88
CA CYS A 120 1.04 0.50 -10.77
C CYS A 120 0.40 -0.16 -9.54
N SER A 121 0.39 0.52 -8.38
CA SER A 121 -0.27 0.00 -7.17
C SER A 121 -1.75 -0.30 -7.42
N TYR A 122 -2.51 0.67 -7.92
CA TYR A 122 -3.93 0.49 -8.18
C TYR A 122 -4.20 -0.55 -9.27
N TYR A 123 -3.35 -0.63 -10.29
CA TYR A 123 -3.48 -1.68 -11.31
C TYR A 123 -3.32 -3.08 -10.70
N LEU A 124 -2.29 -3.30 -9.88
CA LEU A 124 -2.07 -4.58 -9.21
C LEU A 124 -3.21 -4.94 -8.25
N LEU A 125 -3.73 -3.98 -7.49
CA LEU A 125 -4.87 -4.20 -6.59
C LEU A 125 -6.16 -4.53 -7.37
N LEU A 126 -6.40 -3.85 -8.49
CA LEU A 126 -7.55 -4.11 -9.37
C LEU A 126 -7.42 -5.45 -10.11
N ASP A 127 -6.20 -5.88 -10.45
CA ASP A 127 -5.94 -7.21 -11.00
C ASP A 127 -6.19 -8.31 -9.95
N LEU A 128 -5.76 -8.12 -8.70
CA LEU A 128 -6.11 -9.03 -7.59
C LEU A 128 -7.62 -9.12 -7.40
N TYR A 129 -8.30 -7.97 -7.37
CA TYR A 129 -9.76 -7.90 -7.30
C TYR A 129 -10.41 -8.69 -8.43
N HIS A 130 -9.95 -8.50 -9.67
CA HIS A 130 -10.46 -9.21 -10.83
C HIS A 130 -10.33 -10.73 -10.68
N ASP A 131 -9.12 -11.20 -10.36
CA ASP A 131 -8.85 -12.64 -10.29
C ASP A 131 -9.63 -13.29 -9.14
N ILE A 132 -9.70 -12.65 -7.97
CA ILE A 132 -10.45 -13.17 -6.81
C ILE A 132 -11.94 -13.26 -7.13
N THR A 133 -12.53 -12.21 -7.72
CA THR A 133 -13.96 -12.18 -8.04
C THR A 133 -14.35 -13.06 -9.23
N LEU A 134 -13.38 -13.51 -10.04
CA LEU A 134 -13.58 -14.56 -11.04
C LEU A 134 -13.44 -15.96 -10.44
N SER A 135 -12.46 -16.14 -9.55
CA SER A 135 -12.10 -17.45 -9.00
C SER A 135 -13.05 -17.93 -7.92
N ASN A 136 -13.56 -17.01 -7.10
CA ASN A 136 -14.49 -17.34 -6.02
C ASN A 136 -15.95 -17.23 -6.51
N LYS A 137 -16.55 -18.38 -6.85
CA LYS A 137 -17.93 -18.49 -7.35
C LYS A 137 -18.98 -18.12 -6.30
N ASP A 138 -18.65 -18.18 -5.01
CA ASP A 138 -19.58 -17.85 -3.94
C ASP A 138 -19.79 -16.34 -3.78
N MET A 139 -18.99 -15.51 -4.47
CA MET A 139 -19.09 -14.05 -4.37
C MET A 139 -20.36 -13.50 -5.04
N THR A 140 -21.36 -13.18 -4.24
CA THR A 140 -22.52 -12.38 -4.65
C THR A 140 -22.13 -10.99 -5.16
N ARG A 141 -23.01 -10.33 -5.91
CA ARG A 141 -22.81 -8.94 -6.37
C ARG A 141 -22.47 -7.98 -5.23
N ARG A 142 -23.12 -8.13 -4.08
CA ARG A 142 -22.86 -7.31 -2.89
C ARG A 142 -21.44 -7.54 -2.34
N THR A 143 -21.04 -8.80 -2.21
CA THR A 143 -19.68 -9.12 -1.74
C THR A 143 -18.58 -8.66 -2.71
N ARG A 144 -18.87 -8.59 -4.02
CA ARG A 144 -17.96 -8.00 -5.00
C ARG A 144 -17.77 -6.49 -4.80
N VAL A 145 -18.78 -5.77 -4.33
CA VAL A 145 -18.62 -4.35 -3.96
C VAL A 145 -17.79 -4.24 -2.68
N TYR A 146 -18.07 -5.09 -1.68
CA TYR A 146 -17.30 -5.13 -0.44
C TYR A 146 -15.82 -5.44 -0.67
N SER A 147 -15.50 -6.42 -1.51
CA SER A 147 -14.09 -6.72 -1.85
C SER A 147 -13.40 -5.56 -2.55
N LEU A 148 -14.12 -4.75 -3.34
CA LEU A 148 -13.53 -3.58 -3.99
C LEU A 148 -13.12 -2.55 -2.92
N ILE A 149 -14.00 -2.25 -1.96
CA ILE A 149 -13.73 -1.32 -0.85
C ILE A 149 -12.55 -1.79 0.01
N LEU A 150 -12.43 -3.10 0.23
CA LEU A 150 -11.39 -3.67 1.10
C LEU A 150 -10.03 -3.81 0.41
N LEU A 151 -9.98 -4.19 -0.87
CA LEU A 151 -8.73 -4.42 -1.60
C LEU A 151 -8.20 -3.18 -2.30
N VAL A 152 -9.08 -2.27 -2.70
CA VAL A 152 -8.74 -1.07 -3.46
C VAL A 152 -9.14 0.15 -2.62
N PRO A 153 -8.46 0.39 -1.49
CA PRO A 153 -8.80 1.51 -0.64
C PRO A 153 -8.52 2.83 -1.38
N LEU A 154 -9.35 3.85 -1.11
CA LEU A 154 -9.17 5.19 -1.70
C LEU A 154 -8.04 5.99 -1.05
N THR A 155 -7.33 5.42 -0.08
CA THR A 155 -6.19 6.03 0.62
C THR A 155 -4.93 5.99 -0.26
N PHE A 156 -4.96 6.70 -1.38
CA PHE A 156 -3.90 6.72 -2.38
C PHE A 156 -2.56 7.23 -1.84
N SER A 157 -2.59 8.09 -0.82
CA SER A 157 -1.41 8.73 -0.24
C SER A 157 -0.37 7.71 0.24
N ILE A 158 -0.79 6.54 0.71
CA ILE A 158 0.12 5.48 1.16
C ILE A 158 0.98 4.98 -0.01
N TYR A 159 0.42 4.95 -1.22
CA TYR A 159 1.09 4.44 -2.43
C TYR A 159 2.00 5.46 -3.11
N LEU A 160 2.06 6.70 -2.62
CA LEU A 160 3.04 7.68 -3.05
C LEU A 160 4.45 7.29 -2.60
N PHE A 161 4.55 6.58 -1.47
CA PHE A 161 5.83 6.22 -0.86
C PHE A 161 6.34 4.87 -1.39
N ARG A 162 7.67 4.73 -1.46
CA ARG A 162 8.33 3.46 -1.83
C ARG A 162 7.84 2.27 -1.01
N MET A 163 7.60 2.47 0.29
CA MET A 163 7.10 1.43 1.19
C MET A 163 5.70 0.97 0.80
N GLY A 164 4.76 1.89 0.57
CA GLY A 164 3.39 1.53 0.18
C GLY A 164 3.31 0.85 -1.19
N PHE A 165 4.12 1.29 -2.16
CA PHE A 165 4.23 0.60 -3.45
C PHE A 165 4.80 -0.82 -3.28
N ALA A 166 5.89 -0.96 -2.53
CA ALA A 166 6.50 -2.25 -2.23
C ALA A 166 5.54 -3.21 -1.50
N GLN A 167 4.70 -2.69 -0.58
CA GLN A 167 3.66 -3.47 0.10
C GLN A 167 2.69 -4.10 -0.90
N VAL A 168 2.21 -3.33 -1.87
CA VAL A 168 1.26 -3.82 -2.89
C VAL A 168 1.92 -4.88 -3.78
N VAL A 169 3.15 -4.63 -4.23
CA VAL A 169 3.94 -5.58 -5.02
C VAL A 169 4.16 -6.87 -4.24
N LEU A 170 4.48 -6.77 -2.95
CA LEU A 170 4.66 -7.92 -2.06
C LEU A 170 3.37 -8.73 -1.93
N VAL A 171 2.25 -8.09 -1.60
CA VAL A 171 0.94 -8.76 -1.45
C VAL A 171 0.53 -9.44 -2.77
N TYR A 172 0.77 -8.78 -3.91
CA TYR A 172 0.56 -9.35 -5.24
C TYR A 172 1.43 -10.61 -5.45
N GLY A 173 2.71 -10.56 -5.09
CA GLY A 173 3.62 -11.68 -5.16
C GLY A 173 3.20 -12.85 -4.27
N ILE A 174 2.86 -12.58 -3.02
CA ILE A 174 2.37 -13.57 -2.05
C ILE A 174 1.10 -14.24 -2.57
N TYR A 175 0.15 -13.48 -3.13
CA TYR A 175 -1.06 -14.02 -3.73
C TYR A 175 -0.76 -15.04 -4.83
N TRP A 176 0.04 -14.65 -5.82
CA TRP A 176 0.36 -15.52 -6.95
C TRP A 176 1.20 -16.72 -6.54
N PHE A 177 2.14 -16.53 -5.61
CA PHE A 177 3.01 -17.59 -5.13
C PHE A 177 2.25 -18.60 -4.25
N LEU A 178 1.54 -18.13 -3.22
CA LEU A 178 0.91 -19.00 -2.23
C LEU A 178 -0.49 -19.42 -2.63
N MET A 179 -1.37 -18.49 -3.01
CA MET A 179 -2.77 -18.83 -3.27
C MET A 179 -2.93 -19.49 -4.63
N LYS A 180 -2.28 -18.96 -5.66
CA LYS A 180 -2.34 -19.49 -7.04
C LYS A 180 -1.27 -20.50 -7.40
N ASN A 181 -0.29 -20.74 -6.53
CA ASN A 181 0.80 -21.69 -6.75
C ASN A 181 1.58 -21.42 -8.05
N ARG A 182 1.80 -20.15 -8.40
CA ARG A 182 2.51 -19.72 -9.61
C ARG A 182 3.89 -19.16 -9.24
N LYS A 183 4.95 -19.68 -9.86
CA LYS A 183 6.33 -19.25 -9.63
C LYS A 183 6.56 -17.76 -9.89
N LYS A 184 5.79 -17.13 -10.79
CA LYS A 184 5.84 -15.68 -11.05
C LYS A 184 5.66 -14.84 -9.78
N GLY A 185 4.95 -15.35 -8.77
CA GLY A 185 4.81 -14.64 -7.50
C GLY A 185 6.12 -14.43 -6.76
N LEU A 186 7.11 -15.33 -6.94
CA LEU A 186 8.43 -15.19 -6.32
C LEU A 186 9.20 -13.98 -6.89
N PHE A 187 9.08 -13.72 -8.20
CA PHE A 187 9.65 -12.53 -8.82
C PHE A 187 9.14 -11.26 -8.13
N PHE A 188 7.83 -11.14 -7.91
CA PHE A 188 7.25 -9.98 -7.23
C PHE A 188 7.66 -9.88 -5.75
N ILE A 189 7.78 -11.01 -5.04
CA ILE A 189 8.29 -10.99 -3.65
C ILE A 189 9.72 -10.44 -3.60
N ILE A 190 10.60 -10.92 -4.48
CA ILE A 190 11.99 -10.44 -4.57
C ILE A 190 12.02 -8.97 -5.00
N PHE A 191 11.21 -8.61 -5.99
CA PHE A 191 11.14 -7.24 -6.49
C PHE A 191 10.65 -6.25 -5.42
N ALA A 192 9.73 -6.65 -4.54
CA ALA A 192 9.32 -5.82 -3.40
C ALA A 192 10.49 -5.48 -2.47
N VAL A 193 11.47 -6.38 -2.30
CA VAL A 193 12.68 -6.13 -1.50
C VAL A 193 13.59 -5.12 -2.18
N PHE A 194 13.72 -5.16 -3.52
CA PHE A 194 14.47 -4.16 -4.28
C PHE A 194 13.83 -2.76 -4.23
N ILE A 195 12.51 -2.68 -4.04
CA ILE A 195 11.82 -1.41 -3.81
C ILE A 195 12.01 -0.94 -2.37
N HIS A 196 11.91 -1.85 -1.40
CA HIS A 196 12.09 -1.53 0.01
C HIS A 196 12.64 -2.71 0.83
N VAL A 197 13.84 -2.57 1.39
CA VAL A 197 14.59 -3.67 2.02
C VAL A 197 13.87 -4.28 3.24
N SER A 198 13.01 -3.53 3.92
CA SER A 198 12.25 -4.03 5.09
C SER A 198 11.38 -5.26 4.80
N TYR A 199 11.12 -5.58 3.53
CA TYR A 199 10.36 -6.76 3.13
C TYR A 199 11.21 -8.01 2.87
N MET A 200 12.53 -7.95 3.08
CA MET A 200 13.43 -9.10 3.02
C MET A 200 12.95 -10.33 3.85
N PRO A 201 12.37 -10.17 5.07
CA PRO A 201 11.85 -11.31 5.83
C PRO A 201 10.87 -12.19 5.04
N PHE A 202 10.11 -11.64 4.09
CA PHE A 202 9.14 -12.41 3.32
C PHE A 202 9.75 -13.41 2.35
N ILE A 203 11.00 -13.22 1.91
CA ILE A 203 11.72 -14.24 1.14
C ILE A 203 11.90 -15.48 2.01
N PHE A 204 12.34 -15.30 3.26
CA PHE A 204 12.52 -16.39 4.22
C PHE A 204 11.20 -17.03 4.61
N ILE A 205 10.14 -16.23 4.88
CA ILE A 205 8.81 -16.76 5.19
C ILE A 205 8.27 -17.59 4.01
N ALA A 206 8.45 -17.11 2.76
CA ALA A 206 8.01 -17.83 1.56
C ALA A 206 8.71 -19.19 1.41
N ILE A 207 10.02 -19.27 1.67
CA ILE A 207 10.79 -20.52 1.67
C ILE A 207 10.35 -21.42 2.84
N ALA A 208 10.31 -20.88 4.05
CA ALA A 208 9.97 -21.60 5.28
C ALA A 208 8.56 -22.22 5.23
N SER A 209 7.59 -21.54 4.60
CA SER A 209 6.21 -22.00 4.46
C SER A 209 6.05 -23.32 3.69
N ARG A 210 7.07 -23.72 2.92
CA ARG A 210 7.09 -25.00 2.20
C ARG A 210 7.35 -26.20 3.12
N TYR A 211 8.01 -25.98 4.24
CA TYR A 211 8.30 -27.04 5.21
C TYR A 211 7.07 -27.33 6.08
N LYS A 212 6.94 -28.57 6.57
CA LYS A 212 5.76 -29.02 7.34
C LYS A 212 5.78 -28.63 8.83
N ILE A 213 6.74 -27.81 9.25
CA ILE A 213 7.08 -27.54 10.66
C ILE A 213 6.05 -26.62 11.35
N PHE A 214 5.56 -25.59 10.66
CA PHE A 214 4.75 -24.52 11.25
C PHE A 214 3.23 -24.77 11.21
N ASN A 215 2.81 -26.00 11.47
CA ASN A 215 1.39 -26.38 11.49
C ASN A 215 0.84 -26.41 12.92
N PHE A 216 0.27 -25.30 13.38
CA PHE A 216 -0.20 -25.16 14.76
C PHE A 216 -1.67 -25.53 14.93
N SER A 217 -2.03 -25.99 16.13
CA SER A 217 -3.42 -26.16 16.52
C SER A 217 -4.13 -24.80 16.63
N SER A 218 -5.46 -24.80 16.56
CA SER A 218 -6.26 -23.57 16.71
C SER A 218 -6.03 -22.87 18.05
N ASN A 219 -5.72 -23.63 19.11
CA ASN A 219 -5.44 -23.07 20.44
C ASN A 219 -4.10 -22.32 20.45
N VAL A 220 -3.04 -22.94 19.90
CA VAL A 220 -1.73 -22.28 19.75
C VAL A 220 -1.86 -21.02 18.89
N PHE A 221 -2.60 -21.09 17.78
CA PHE A 221 -2.86 -19.92 16.96
C PHE A 221 -3.62 -18.81 17.72
N CYS A 222 -4.57 -19.16 18.57
CA CYS A 222 -5.27 -18.21 19.43
C CYS A 222 -4.30 -17.49 20.39
N TYR A 223 -3.38 -18.23 21.03
CA TYR A 223 -2.35 -17.63 21.89
C TYR A 223 -1.41 -16.71 21.10
N LEU A 224 -1.02 -17.09 19.88
CA LEU A 224 -0.22 -16.22 19.01
C LEU A 224 -0.96 -14.93 18.64
N CYS A 225 -2.25 -15.01 18.30
CA CYS A 225 -3.07 -13.81 18.05
C CYS A 225 -3.18 -12.92 19.30
N PHE A 226 -3.34 -13.50 20.48
CA PHE A 226 -3.37 -12.77 21.74
C PHE A 226 -2.04 -12.05 21.99
N LEU A 227 -0.91 -12.78 21.92
CA LEU A 227 0.43 -12.20 22.05
C LEU A 227 0.65 -11.05 21.06
N LEU A 228 0.26 -11.23 19.81
CA LEU A 228 0.40 -10.22 18.76
C LEU A 228 -0.39 -8.92 19.04
N ILE A 229 -1.47 -8.98 19.82
CA ILE A 229 -2.25 -7.79 20.22
C ILE A 229 -1.59 -7.07 21.40
N PHE A 230 -0.98 -7.81 22.33
CA PHE A 230 -0.46 -7.28 23.60
C PHE A 230 1.03 -6.97 23.59
N ILE A 231 1.80 -7.53 22.65
CA ILE A 231 3.21 -7.22 22.50
C ILE A 231 3.33 -5.80 21.96
N GLU A 232 3.72 -4.88 22.83
CA GLU A 232 4.15 -3.56 22.41
C GLU A 232 5.58 -3.62 21.88
N SER A 233 5.87 -2.81 20.87
CA SER A 233 7.24 -2.71 20.36
C SER A 233 8.16 -2.12 21.43
N SER A 234 9.26 -2.82 21.73
CA SER A 234 10.29 -2.33 22.65
C SER A 234 11.49 -1.77 21.89
N SER A 235 12.24 -0.87 22.51
CA SER A 235 13.51 -0.35 21.99
C SER A 235 14.69 -1.32 22.21
N LEU A 236 14.44 -2.55 22.66
CA LEU A 236 15.50 -3.52 22.97
C LEU A 236 16.40 -3.82 21.76
N GLY A 237 15.87 -3.78 20.53
CA GLY A 237 16.66 -3.95 19.31
C GLY A 237 17.63 -2.80 19.06
N VAL A 238 17.26 -1.57 19.44
CA VAL A 238 18.17 -0.40 19.40
C VAL A 238 19.28 -0.55 20.44
N THR A 239 18.93 -1.00 21.66
CA THR A 239 19.91 -1.25 22.71
C THR A 239 20.92 -2.33 22.32
N LEU A 240 20.46 -3.40 21.66
CA LEU A 240 21.33 -4.45 21.13
C LEU A 240 22.17 -3.98 19.93
N LEU A 241 21.64 -3.09 19.08
CA LEU A 241 22.41 -2.53 17.98
C LEU A 241 23.60 -1.71 18.51
N ARG A 242 23.37 -0.90 19.55
CA ARG A 242 24.41 -0.08 20.21
C ARG A 242 25.52 -0.90 20.86
N SER A 243 25.30 -2.18 21.16
CA SER A 243 26.34 -3.05 21.72
C SER A 243 27.18 -3.75 20.65
N LEU A 244 26.84 -3.60 19.36
CA LEU A 244 27.62 -4.16 18.25
C LEU A 244 28.76 -3.20 17.86
N PRO A 245 29.90 -3.74 17.38
CA PRO A 245 31.09 -2.95 17.04
C PRO A 245 30.96 -2.27 15.66
N PHE A 246 29.91 -1.49 15.48
CA PHE A 246 29.73 -0.66 14.29
C PHE A 246 30.30 0.75 14.51
N SER A 247 30.74 1.40 13.42
CA SER A 247 31.11 2.82 13.47
C SER A 247 29.91 3.69 13.86
N GLU A 248 30.13 4.79 14.59
CA GLU A 248 29.05 5.71 15.01
C GLU A 248 28.17 6.18 13.86
N SER A 249 28.75 6.54 12.71
CA SER A 249 27.99 6.96 11.53
C SER A 249 27.02 5.89 11.02
N LEU A 250 27.45 4.63 11.04
CA LEU A 250 26.63 3.49 10.66
C LEU A 250 25.58 3.18 11.73
N LEU A 251 25.93 3.30 13.01
CA LEU A 251 24.98 3.14 14.12
C LEU A 251 23.85 4.17 14.03
N VAL A 252 24.17 5.45 13.88
CA VAL A 252 23.16 6.52 13.74
C VAL A 252 22.24 6.25 12.56
N HIS A 253 22.80 5.87 11.40
CA HIS A 253 22.00 5.56 10.22
C HIS A 253 21.09 4.33 10.42
N LEU A 254 21.59 3.26 11.05
CA LEU A 254 20.82 2.05 11.33
C LEU A 254 19.77 2.28 12.42
N GLU A 255 20.08 3.09 13.44
CA GLU A 255 19.14 3.49 14.48
C GLU A 255 17.97 4.26 13.90
N GLU A 256 18.21 5.30 13.10
CA GLU A 256 17.16 6.06 12.42
C GLU A 256 16.26 5.14 11.57
N TYR A 257 16.84 4.12 10.93
CA TYR A 257 16.10 3.14 10.14
C TYR A 257 15.24 2.18 10.98
N ILE A 258 15.69 1.83 12.19
CA ILE A 258 15.07 0.84 13.11
C ILE A 258 14.01 1.50 14.01
N SER A 259 14.33 2.69 14.51
CA SER A 259 13.59 3.39 15.55
C SER A 259 12.70 4.50 14.98
N GLY A 260 13.17 5.18 13.92
CA GLY A 260 12.48 6.29 13.27
C GLY A 260 12.65 7.59 14.03
N SER A 261 12.32 8.71 13.38
CA SER A 261 12.33 10.05 14.00
C SER A 261 11.40 10.21 15.20
N GLN A 262 10.59 9.19 15.53
CA GLN A 262 9.64 9.18 16.65
C GLN A 262 10.03 8.16 17.75
N SER A 263 11.30 7.79 17.86
CA SER A 263 11.74 6.70 18.74
C SER A 263 11.90 7.03 20.23
N GLU A 264 11.64 8.25 20.66
CA GLU A 264 11.47 8.45 22.11
C GLU A 264 10.23 7.69 22.58
N ASN A 265 10.23 7.24 23.84
CA ASN A 265 9.17 6.48 24.52
C ASN A 265 7.79 7.21 24.53
N LEU A 266 7.24 7.50 23.36
CA LEU A 266 5.98 8.21 23.13
C LEU A 266 4.81 7.41 23.70
N SER A 267 4.89 6.07 23.70
CA SER A 267 3.88 5.22 24.32
C SER A 267 3.74 5.46 25.82
N SER A 268 4.84 5.67 26.55
CA SER A 268 4.79 6.03 27.99
C SER A 268 4.28 7.46 28.25
N GLN A 269 4.29 8.31 27.22
CA GLN A 269 3.78 9.68 27.26
C GLN A 269 2.34 9.78 26.72
N PHE A 270 1.75 8.68 26.25
CA PHE A 270 0.39 8.71 25.72
C PHE A 270 -0.63 8.86 26.85
N THR A 271 -1.41 9.93 26.75
CA THR A 271 -2.65 10.08 27.51
C THR A 271 -3.60 8.92 27.21
N VAL A 272 -4.52 8.63 28.14
CA VAL A 272 -5.60 7.63 27.92
C VAL A 272 -6.34 7.87 26.60
N ARG A 273 -6.53 9.13 26.22
CA ARG A 273 -7.14 9.50 24.92
C ARG A 273 -6.31 9.05 23.72
N GLN A 274 -4.99 9.21 23.78
CA GLN A 274 -4.07 8.77 22.70
C GLN A 274 -3.99 7.24 22.63
N LEU A 275 -4.04 6.53 23.76
CA LEU A 275 -4.14 5.07 23.78
C LEU A 275 -5.44 4.58 23.15
N ILE A 276 -6.59 5.16 23.52
CA ILE A 276 -7.88 4.85 22.90
C ILE A 276 -7.82 5.11 21.39
N ALA A 277 -7.23 6.23 20.97
CA ALA A 277 -7.06 6.54 19.56
C ALA A 277 -6.19 5.49 18.85
N LYS A 278 -5.03 5.09 19.42
CA LYS A 278 -4.13 4.06 18.89
C LYS A 278 -4.89 2.74 18.64
N TYR A 279 -5.63 2.24 19.64
CA TYR A 279 -6.40 1.00 19.50
C TYR A 279 -7.56 1.14 18.50
N PHE A 280 -8.20 2.31 18.46
CA PHE A 280 -9.26 2.60 17.50
C PHE A 280 -8.74 2.61 16.06
N PHE A 281 -7.58 3.21 15.78
CA PHE A 281 -6.98 3.20 14.44
C PHE A 281 -6.64 1.78 13.96
N ASN A 282 -6.27 0.90 14.89
CA ASN A 282 -5.97 -0.51 14.64
C ASN A 282 -7.21 -1.43 14.69
N ILE A 283 -8.42 -0.90 14.83
CA ILE A 283 -9.62 -1.73 15.00
C ILE A 283 -9.89 -2.64 13.80
N VAL A 284 -9.65 -2.15 12.57
CA VAL A 284 -9.78 -2.97 11.35
C VAL A 284 -8.85 -4.18 11.42
N TYR A 285 -7.61 -3.97 11.88
CA TYR A 285 -6.65 -5.05 12.05
C TYR A 285 -7.17 -6.12 13.02
N TYR A 286 -7.61 -5.73 14.22
CA TYR A 286 -8.13 -6.70 15.21
C TYR A 286 -9.35 -7.47 14.72
N ILE A 287 -10.30 -6.80 14.05
CA ILE A 287 -11.48 -7.46 13.50
C ILE A 287 -11.09 -8.44 12.38
N THR A 288 -10.16 -8.06 11.50
CA THR A 288 -9.67 -8.97 10.44
C THR A 288 -8.90 -10.16 10.99
N LEU A 289 -8.12 -9.98 12.06
CA LEU A 289 -7.41 -11.06 12.75
C LEU A 289 -8.42 -12.04 13.38
N TYR A 290 -9.46 -11.52 14.04
CA TYR A 290 -10.54 -12.35 14.57
C TYR A 290 -11.31 -13.08 13.47
N GLN A 291 -11.63 -12.41 12.36
CA GLN A 291 -12.27 -13.04 11.21
C GLN A 291 -11.41 -14.20 10.68
N TYR A 292 -10.10 -13.98 10.55
CA TYR A 292 -9.19 -15.02 10.11
C TYR A 292 -9.07 -16.17 11.11
N TYR A 293 -9.07 -15.90 12.42
CA TYR A 293 -9.13 -16.95 13.45
C TYR A 293 -10.35 -17.86 13.29
N VAL A 294 -11.52 -17.28 13.03
CA VAL A 294 -12.74 -18.05 12.73
C VAL A 294 -12.51 -18.97 11.51
N PHE A 295 -11.83 -18.49 10.48
CA PHE A 295 -11.52 -19.31 9.30
C PHE A 295 -10.49 -20.38 9.62
N TYR A 296 -9.48 -20.05 10.42
CA TYR A 296 -8.48 -21.01 10.87
C TYR A 296 -9.15 -22.22 11.55
N LYS A 297 -10.14 -21.97 12.43
CA LYS A 297 -10.90 -23.00 13.14
C LYS A 297 -11.82 -23.81 12.23
N LEU A 298 -12.51 -23.16 11.29
CA LEU A 298 -13.43 -23.83 10.34
C LEU A 298 -12.70 -24.61 9.23
N ASN A 299 -11.38 -24.41 9.10
CA ASN A 299 -10.50 -25.10 8.17
C ASN A 299 -10.86 -25.04 6.65
N PRO A 300 -11.36 -23.94 6.08
CA PRO A 300 -11.60 -23.84 4.64
C PRO A 300 -10.31 -23.58 3.83
N GLN A 301 -9.16 -23.37 4.49
CA GLN A 301 -7.94 -22.90 3.83
C GLN A 301 -6.93 -24.03 3.60
N PRO A 302 -6.17 -24.00 2.48
CA PRO A 302 -5.03 -24.86 2.27
C PRO A 302 -4.00 -24.76 3.39
N LEU A 303 -3.43 -25.90 3.78
CA LEU A 303 -2.45 -26.00 4.87
C LEU A 303 -1.23 -25.09 4.70
N LYS A 304 -0.79 -24.88 3.45
CA LYS A 304 0.31 -23.94 3.12
C LYS A 304 0.05 -22.50 3.57
N ILE A 305 -1.21 -22.05 3.49
CA ILE A 305 -1.60 -20.68 3.87
C ILE A 305 -1.59 -20.54 5.39
N LYS A 306 -2.12 -21.55 6.09
CA LYS A 306 -2.05 -21.61 7.57
C LYS A 306 -0.61 -21.53 8.05
N ARG A 307 0.29 -22.34 7.47
CA ARG A 307 1.72 -22.33 7.79
C ARG A 307 2.36 -20.96 7.53
N PHE A 308 2.07 -20.36 6.38
CA PHE A 308 2.58 -19.03 6.06
C PHE A 308 2.16 -18.00 7.12
N VAL A 309 0.89 -17.95 7.50
CA VAL A 309 0.42 -17.00 8.52
C VAL A 309 1.02 -17.29 9.89
N ASN A 310 1.16 -18.56 10.27
CA ASN A 310 1.81 -18.95 11.52
C ASN A 310 3.25 -18.42 11.61
N ILE A 311 4.04 -18.63 10.54
CA ILE A 311 5.42 -18.10 10.46
C ILE A 311 5.39 -16.57 10.49
N PHE A 312 4.49 -15.97 9.71
CA PHE A 312 4.43 -14.52 9.61
C PHE A 312 4.09 -13.85 10.94
N ILE A 313 3.14 -14.38 11.72
CA ILE A 313 2.83 -13.89 13.07
C ILE A 313 4.04 -14.04 13.99
N ILE A 314 4.76 -15.17 13.95
CA ILE A 314 5.99 -15.35 14.73
C ILE A 314 7.03 -14.28 14.37
N VAL A 315 7.24 -14.02 13.08
CA VAL A 315 8.21 -13.00 12.63
C VAL A 315 7.81 -11.61 13.13
N ILE A 316 6.53 -11.26 13.13
CA ILE A 316 6.05 -9.96 13.66
C ILE A 316 6.27 -9.87 15.17
N ILE A 317 6.01 -10.95 15.90
CA ILE A 317 6.26 -11.04 17.34
C ILE A 317 7.75 -10.86 17.62
N MET A 318 8.62 -11.53 16.86
CA MET A 318 10.08 -11.40 16.99
C MET A 318 10.57 -10.00 16.61
N SER A 319 9.92 -9.32 15.65
CA SER A 319 10.29 -7.97 15.24
C SER A 319 9.83 -6.88 16.21
N SER A 320 9.14 -7.23 17.31
CA SER A 320 8.69 -6.26 18.32
C SER A 320 9.83 -5.43 18.93
N SER A 321 11.07 -5.94 18.92
CA SER A 321 12.27 -5.20 19.32
C SER A 321 12.68 -4.08 18.35
N VAL A 322 12.04 -4.01 17.18
CA VAL A 322 12.28 -3.02 16.12
C VAL A 322 10.93 -2.37 15.74
N PRO A 323 10.55 -1.24 16.36
CA PRO A 323 9.21 -0.65 16.25
C PRO A 323 8.75 -0.39 14.82
N ILE A 324 9.60 0.19 13.96
CA ILE A 324 9.21 0.48 12.58
C ILE A 324 8.98 -0.80 11.79
N LEU A 325 9.87 -1.79 11.91
CA LEU A 325 9.71 -3.06 11.21
C LEU A 325 8.43 -3.76 11.67
N HIS A 326 8.17 -3.78 12.97
CA HIS A 326 6.95 -4.33 13.54
C HIS A 326 5.68 -3.67 12.94
N ALA A 327 5.62 -2.34 12.92
CA ALA A 327 4.50 -1.60 12.33
C ALA A 327 4.31 -1.94 10.84
N ARG A 328 5.39 -1.91 10.05
CA ARG A 328 5.37 -2.24 8.61
C ARG A 328 4.89 -3.67 8.35
N LEU A 329 5.31 -4.64 9.16
CA LEU A 329 4.89 -6.04 9.01
C LEU A 329 3.42 -6.24 9.43
N LEU A 330 2.94 -5.53 10.46
CA LEU A 330 1.52 -5.53 10.83
C LEU A 330 0.63 -5.01 9.70
N ASP A 331 1.04 -3.97 8.99
CA ASP A 331 0.31 -3.44 7.83
C ASP A 331 0.23 -4.46 6.69
N VAL A 332 1.32 -5.17 6.39
CA VAL A 332 1.29 -6.27 5.41
C VAL A 332 0.36 -7.39 5.88
N LEU A 333 0.40 -7.76 7.17
CA LEU A 333 -0.49 -8.78 7.74
C LEU A 333 -1.95 -8.40 7.57
N LYS A 334 -2.33 -7.18 7.91
CA LYS A 334 -3.70 -6.67 7.73
C LYS A 334 -4.20 -6.87 6.30
N VAL A 335 -3.42 -6.44 5.30
CA VAL A 335 -3.80 -6.58 3.88
C VAL A 335 -3.87 -8.06 3.47
N PHE A 336 -2.93 -8.88 3.93
CA PHE A 336 -2.94 -10.32 3.66
C PHE A 336 -4.15 -11.03 4.27
N LEU A 337 -4.55 -10.68 5.50
CA LEU A 337 -5.72 -11.27 6.17
C LEU A 337 -7.01 -10.94 5.41
N ILE A 338 -7.14 -9.70 4.91
CA ILE A 338 -8.24 -9.30 4.02
C ILE A 338 -8.24 -10.15 2.74
N LEU A 339 -7.08 -10.22 2.06
CA LEU A 339 -6.91 -10.99 0.83
C LEU A 339 -7.31 -12.47 1.02
N SER A 340 -6.77 -13.12 2.04
CA SER A 340 -7.08 -14.51 2.37
C SER A 340 -8.55 -14.68 2.68
N SER A 341 -9.14 -13.73 3.41
CA SER A 341 -10.55 -13.78 3.75
C SER A 341 -11.46 -13.76 2.52
N LEU A 342 -11.13 -12.94 1.52
CA LEU A 342 -11.88 -12.84 0.29
C LEU A 342 -11.71 -14.08 -0.61
N CYS A 343 -10.53 -14.68 -0.63
CA CYS A 343 -10.26 -15.88 -1.42
C CYS A 343 -11.03 -17.11 -0.95
N PHE A 344 -11.24 -17.26 0.36
CA PHE A 344 -11.90 -18.41 0.96
C PHE A 344 -13.29 -18.09 1.51
N MET A 345 -13.84 -16.93 1.16
CA MET A 345 -15.17 -16.54 1.58
C MET A 345 -16.23 -17.48 0.99
N ASN A 346 -17.18 -17.92 1.82
CA ASN A 346 -18.39 -18.61 1.40
C ASN A 346 -19.66 -17.80 1.72
N ASN A 347 -20.82 -18.32 1.33
CA ASN A 347 -22.12 -17.68 1.53
C ASN A 347 -22.74 -17.86 2.93
N SER A 348 -21.97 -18.36 3.92
CA SER A 348 -22.49 -18.52 5.28
C SER A 348 -22.84 -17.18 5.93
N PHE A 349 -23.94 -17.17 6.71
CA PHE A 349 -24.41 -15.97 7.41
C PHE A 349 -23.32 -15.34 8.30
N ARG A 350 -22.54 -16.16 9.01
CA ARG A 350 -21.45 -15.71 9.89
C ARG A 350 -20.36 -14.97 9.10
N MET A 351 -19.93 -15.51 7.96
CA MET A 351 -18.89 -14.90 7.13
C MET A 351 -19.37 -13.58 6.50
N GLN A 352 -20.60 -13.56 6.01
CA GLN A 352 -21.22 -12.35 5.47
C GLN A 352 -21.41 -11.26 6.53
N ARG A 353 -21.70 -11.64 7.78
CA ARG A 353 -21.78 -10.69 8.90
C ARG A 353 -20.41 -10.12 9.27
N LEU A 354 -19.38 -10.96 9.40
CA LEU A 354 -18.02 -10.50 9.72
C LEU A 354 -17.46 -9.59 8.62
N LEU A 355 -17.64 -9.95 7.35
CA LEU A 355 -17.21 -9.12 6.22
C LEU A 355 -17.83 -7.72 6.28
N ARG A 356 -19.15 -7.62 6.55
CA ARG A 356 -19.83 -6.32 6.67
C ARG A 356 -19.23 -5.45 7.76
N ILE A 357 -18.90 -6.04 8.92
CA ILE A 357 -18.26 -5.31 10.02
C ILE A 357 -16.90 -4.77 9.57
N VAL A 358 -16.06 -5.61 8.95
CA VAL A 358 -14.74 -5.18 8.43
C VAL A 358 -14.89 -4.05 7.40
N VAL A 359 -15.86 -4.13 6.50
CA VAL A 359 -16.13 -3.08 5.50
C VAL A 359 -16.48 -1.75 6.17
N VAL A 360 -17.39 -1.76 7.15
CA VAL A 360 -17.81 -0.54 7.85
C VAL A 360 -16.62 0.13 8.53
N PHE A 361 -15.83 -0.63 9.29
CA PHE A 361 -14.63 -0.08 9.94
C PHE A 361 -13.55 0.34 8.94
N THR A 362 -13.46 -0.32 7.79
CA THR A 362 -12.55 0.11 6.72
C THR A 362 -12.99 1.44 6.12
N ILE A 363 -14.29 1.65 5.89
CA ILE A 363 -14.82 2.94 5.43
C ILE A 363 -14.52 4.04 6.46
N ILE A 364 -14.76 3.77 7.75
CA ILE A 364 -14.42 4.71 8.83
C ILE A 364 -12.93 5.05 8.79
N ASN A 365 -12.05 4.05 8.70
CA ASN A 365 -10.61 4.28 8.60
C ASN A 365 -10.23 5.09 7.34
N ILE A 366 -10.84 4.83 6.19
CA ILE A 366 -10.60 5.62 4.96
C ILE A 366 -10.97 7.09 5.18
N LEU A 367 -12.14 7.37 5.79
CA LEU A 367 -12.57 8.73 6.10
C LEU A 367 -11.61 9.43 7.07
N PHE A 368 -11.12 8.72 8.08
CA PHE A 368 -10.11 9.24 9.00
C PHE A 368 -8.77 9.50 8.30
N SER A 369 -8.32 8.63 7.40
CA SER A 369 -7.12 8.86 6.61
C SER A 369 -7.24 10.11 5.74
N PHE A 370 -8.40 10.32 5.09
CA PHE A 370 -8.67 11.57 4.36
C PHE A 370 -8.64 12.79 5.27
N TRP A 371 -9.22 12.68 6.47
CA TRP A 371 -9.15 13.74 7.46
C TRP A 371 -7.70 14.05 7.86
N GLN A 372 -6.85 13.04 8.08
CA GLN A 372 -5.43 13.22 8.42
C GLN A 372 -4.67 13.97 7.33
N ILE A 373 -4.89 13.64 6.06
CA ILE A 373 -4.17 14.28 4.94
C ILE A 373 -4.83 15.57 4.43
N ARG A 374 -5.93 16.04 5.03
CA ARG A 374 -6.74 17.18 4.53
C ARG A 374 -5.92 18.45 4.27
N PHE A 375 -4.88 18.68 5.07
CA PHE A 375 -4.01 19.83 4.90
C PHE A 375 -3.13 19.71 3.66
N PHE A 376 -2.51 18.56 3.42
CA PHE A 376 -1.82 18.29 2.15
C PHE A 376 -2.77 18.41 0.96
N LEU A 377 -4.01 17.92 1.08
CA LEU A 377 -5.00 18.07 0.01
C LEU A 377 -5.36 19.54 -0.27
N LYS A 378 -5.32 20.43 0.73
CA LYS A 378 -5.53 21.88 0.53
C LYS A 378 -4.47 22.50 -0.39
N PHE A 379 -3.23 22.02 -0.34
CA PHE A 379 -2.11 22.48 -1.20
C PHE A 379 -1.92 21.62 -2.45
N SER A 380 -2.72 20.56 -2.60
CA SER A 380 -2.71 19.75 -3.81
C SER A 380 -3.23 20.54 -5.01
N ARG A 381 -2.90 20.06 -6.21
CA ARG A 381 -3.43 20.59 -7.47
C ARG A 381 -4.53 19.70 -8.04
N ILE A 382 -5.28 19.01 -7.18
CA ILE A 382 -6.37 18.10 -7.58
C ILE A 382 -7.47 18.85 -8.36
N ASP A 383 -7.61 20.15 -8.17
CA ASP A 383 -8.48 21.04 -8.96
C ASP A 383 -8.19 20.95 -10.47
N VAL A 384 -6.92 20.74 -10.85
CA VAL A 384 -6.48 20.61 -12.25
C VAL A 384 -7.08 19.38 -12.93
N LEU A 385 -7.42 18.33 -12.16
CA LEU A 385 -8.11 17.14 -12.67
C LEU A 385 -9.50 17.46 -13.24
N PHE A 386 -10.12 18.57 -12.79
CA PHE A 386 -11.41 19.06 -13.24
C PHE A 386 -11.32 20.10 -14.35
N THR A 387 -10.14 20.35 -14.91
CA THR A 387 -9.99 21.33 -16.00
C THR A 387 -9.08 20.85 -17.11
N SER A 388 -8.38 19.74 -16.91
CA SER A 388 -7.33 19.27 -17.81
C SER A 388 -7.66 17.94 -18.47
N SER A 389 -7.18 17.81 -19.70
CA SER A 389 -7.13 16.54 -20.44
C SER A 389 -6.06 15.60 -19.87
N SER A 390 -6.14 14.32 -20.22
CA SER A 390 -5.09 13.34 -19.88
C SER A 390 -3.71 13.79 -20.34
N VAL A 391 -3.61 14.41 -21.52
CA VAL A 391 -2.32 14.88 -22.07
C VAL A 391 -1.74 15.99 -21.20
N GLN A 392 -2.55 17.01 -20.86
CA GLN A 392 -2.13 18.12 -20.01
C GLN A 392 -1.74 17.67 -18.60
N LEU A 393 -2.38 16.63 -18.07
CA LEU A 393 -2.04 16.08 -16.77
C LEU A 393 -0.69 15.38 -16.77
N ILE A 394 -0.31 14.70 -17.85
CA ILE A 394 1.01 14.04 -17.96
C ILE A 394 2.14 15.08 -17.97
N ASP A 395 1.90 16.25 -18.54
CA ASP A 395 2.87 17.35 -18.61
C ASP A 395 2.90 18.23 -17.34
N PHE A 396 2.03 17.94 -16.36
CA PHE A 396 1.97 18.72 -15.13
C PHE A 396 3.27 18.56 -14.31
N HIS A 397 3.73 19.65 -13.71
CA HIS A 397 4.78 19.61 -12.70
C HIS A 397 4.64 20.79 -11.73
N TYR A 398 5.12 20.60 -10.51
CA TYR A 398 5.21 21.69 -9.55
C TYR A 398 6.42 22.55 -9.90
N THR A 399 6.20 23.82 -10.22
CA THR A 399 7.27 24.78 -10.53
C THR A 399 8.10 25.08 -9.29
N ASP A 400 9.40 25.38 -9.44
CA ASP A 400 10.28 25.77 -8.33
C ASP A 400 9.73 26.96 -7.53
N LYS A 401 9.12 27.94 -8.22
CA LYS A 401 8.44 29.08 -7.58
C LYS A 401 7.28 28.66 -6.69
N TRP A 402 6.57 27.60 -7.04
CA TRP A 402 5.51 27.06 -6.20
C TRP A 402 6.12 26.35 -4.99
N VAL A 403 7.16 25.55 -5.20
CA VAL A 403 7.85 24.80 -4.13
C VAL A 403 8.41 25.78 -3.09
N SER A 404 9.25 26.74 -3.50
CA SER A 404 9.87 27.71 -2.59
C SER A 404 8.88 28.62 -1.86
N LYS A 405 7.69 28.83 -2.43
CA LYS A 405 6.62 29.62 -1.78
C LYS A 405 5.89 28.84 -0.70
N ASN A 406 5.77 27.51 -0.83
CA ASN A 406 4.88 26.70 -0.01
C ASN A 406 5.59 25.68 0.89
N ILE A 407 6.83 25.33 0.59
CA ILE A 407 7.61 24.30 1.26
C ILE A 407 8.93 24.93 1.75
N ASP A 408 9.31 24.65 2.99
CA ASP A 408 10.60 25.07 3.55
C ASP A 408 11.74 24.09 3.21
N GLU A 409 12.96 24.40 3.63
CA GLU A 409 14.15 23.58 3.36
C GLU A 409 14.10 22.19 4.00
N GLU A 410 13.27 22.00 5.03
CA GLU A 410 13.09 20.71 5.71
C GLU A 410 11.97 19.86 5.07
N GLY A 411 11.25 20.42 4.07
CA GLY A 411 10.15 19.77 3.37
C GLY A 411 8.77 20.00 4.02
N HIS A 412 8.66 20.88 5.00
CA HIS A 412 7.40 21.20 5.68
C HIS A 412 6.60 22.25 4.91
N LEU A 413 5.27 22.16 5.03
CA LEU A 413 4.38 23.20 4.49
C LEU A 413 4.50 24.48 5.32
N ILE A 414 4.88 25.60 4.68
CA ILE A 414 5.12 26.88 5.37
C ILE A 414 3.86 27.38 6.10
N GLU A 415 2.68 27.25 5.48
CA GLU A 415 1.41 27.66 6.12
C GLU A 415 1.05 26.77 7.32
N TRP A 416 1.46 25.50 7.31
CA TRP A 416 1.27 24.59 8.45
C TRP A 416 2.02 25.07 9.68
N LEU A 417 3.29 25.46 9.49
CA LEU A 417 4.12 26.02 10.55
C LEU A 417 3.57 27.35 11.06
N LYS A 418 3.05 28.21 10.18
CA LYS A 418 2.41 29.49 10.56
C LYS A 418 1.17 29.30 11.44
N LEU A 419 0.49 28.16 11.34
CA LEU A 419 -0.67 27.82 12.18
C LEU A 419 -0.24 27.25 13.56
N GLY A 420 1.06 27.23 13.87
CA GLY A 420 1.60 26.74 15.15
C GLY A 420 1.58 25.22 15.28
N TYR A 421 1.37 24.48 14.19
CA TYR A 421 1.46 23.03 14.20
C TYR A 421 2.92 22.57 14.19
N ARG A 422 3.18 21.46 14.89
CA ARG A 422 4.50 20.83 14.88
C ARG A 422 4.80 20.26 13.48
N PRO A 423 6.09 20.18 13.10
CA PRO A 423 6.51 19.42 11.92
C PRO A 423 5.95 17.99 11.97
N LEU A 424 5.48 17.48 10.83
CA LEU A 424 4.88 16.14 10.71
C LEU A 424 5.91 15.09 10.34
#